data_AF-A0A369W7J6-F1
#
_entry.id   AF-A0A369W7J6-F1
#
_cell.length_a   1.000
_cell.length_b   1.000
_cell.length_c   1.000
_cell.angle_alpha   90.00
_cell.angle_beta   90.00
_cell.angle_gamma   90.00
#
_symmetry.space_group_name_H-M   'P 1'
#
loop_
_entity.id
_entity.type
_entity.pdbx_description
1 polymer ?
#
loop_
_entity_poly.entity_id
_entity_poly.type
_entity_poly.pdbx_seq_one_letter_code
_entity_poly.pdbx_strand_id
1 'polypeptide(L)'
;MLLDISFLDDSTRPSAPKLDVTPDQKVYGRHLKMIHDHLRQNTGMLRGLIDEIMAGHKTPEQVTEETEALAMVSNYRRFGNLCGQHCQVVHTHHSIEDAGFFPALSQKGEAWKKVTDRLIAEHEVVHALLVKLIDALNTLVRTPSQANFEAAVDINDALERVLLSHLGYEEESIGDALGYFKIWA
;
A
#
# COMPACT_ATOMS: atom_id res chain seq x y z
N MET A 1 15.71 0.40 -6.48
CA MET A 1 15.00 0.68 -7.74
C MET A 1 14.33 -0.61 -8.19
N LEU A 2 13.10 -0.54 -8.68
CA LEU A 2 12.38 -1.68 -9.28
C LEU A 2 11.60 -1.16 -10.50
N LEU A 3 11.77 -1.78 -11.67
CA LEU A 3 11.06 -1.39 -12.91
C LEU A 3 11.11 0.12 -13.19
N ASP A 4 12.31 0.70 -13.10
CA ASP A 4 12.60 2.15 -13.26
C ASP A 4 12.00 3.07 -12.19
N ILE A 5 11.43 2.51 -11.12
CA ILE A 5 10.93 3.26 -9.97
C ILE A 5 12.07 3.41 -8.95
N SER A 6 12.52 4.66 -8.73
CA SER A 6 13.44 4.98 -7.66
C SER A 6 12.69 5.12 -6.34
N PHE A 7 13.12 4.40 -5.31
CA PHE A 7 12.56 4.56 -3.97
C PHE A 7 13.25 5.70 -3.25
N LEU A 8 12.48 6.43 -2.46
CA LEU A 8 12.99 7.49 -1.61
C LEU A 8 13.70 6.89 -0.40
N ASP A 9 14.74 7.56 0.09
CA ASP A 9 15.45 7.15 1.30
C ASP A 9 14.67 7.61 2.53
N ASP A 10 14.15 6.67 3.32
CA ASP A 10 13.36 6.96 4.52
C ASP A 10 14.14 7.77 5.56
N SER A 11 15.47 7.70 5.59
CA SER A 11 16.30 8.50 6.51
C SER A 11 16.29 9.99 6.20
N THR A 12 15.80 10.37 5.02
CA THR A 12 15.68 11.78 4.58
C THR A 12 14.30 12.38 4.87
N ARG A 13 13.40 11.63 5.52
CA ARG A 13 12.07 12.14 5.90
C ARG A 13 12.19 13.33 6.86
N PRO A 14 11.48 14.45 6.60
CA PRO A 14 11.46 15.57 7.52
C PRO A 14 10.69 15.21 8.79
N SER A 15 11.12 15.74 9.94
CA SER A 15 10.41 15.58 11.21
C SER A 15 9.30 16.62 11.34
N ALA A 16 8.10 16.18 11.71
CA ALA A 16 7.00 17.06 12.05
C ALA A 16 7.21 17.76 13.40
N PRO A 17 6.78 19.02 13.56
CA PRO A 17 6.72 19.66 14.87
C PRO A 17 5.86 18.88 15.85
N LYS A 18 6.29 18.78 17.11
CA LYS A 18 5.49 18.18 18.18
C LYS A 18 4.42 19.17 18.63
N LEU A 19 3.21 18.66 18.85
CA LEU A 19 2.03 19.44 19.24
C LEU A 19 1.47 18.90 20.56
N ASP A 20 1.11 19.80 21.47
CA ASP A 20 0.38 19.44 22.67
C ASP A 20 -1.10 19.28 22.33
N VAL A 21 -1.54 18.03 22.13
CA VAL A 21 -2.92 17.69 21.75
C VAL A 21 -3.73 17.13 22.92
N THR A 22 -5.01 17.49 22.96
CA THR A 22 -5.98 16.91 23.91
C THR A 22 -6.43 15.51 23.47
N PRO A 23 -7.03 14.70 24.37
CA PRO A 23 -7.61 13.40 24.00
C PRO A 23 -8.63 13.46 22.86
N ASP A 24 -9.41 14.55 22.77
CA ASP A 24 -10.41 14.77 21.73
C ASP A 24 -9.75 15.07 20.37
N GLN A 25 -8.66 15.84 20.36
CA GLN A 25 -7.89 16.10 19.15
C GLN A 25 -7.20 14.85 18.62
N LYS A 26 -6.89 13.88 19.48
CA LYS A 26 -6.31 12.60 19.03
C LYS A 26 -7.31 11.72 18.25
N VAL A 27 -8.61 12.02 18.25
CA VAL A 27 -9.62 11.22 17.52
C VAL A 27 -9.31 11.19 16.02
N TYR A 28 -8.80 12.28 15.45
CA TYR A 28 -8.54 12.40 14.01
C TYR A 28 -7.39 11.53 13.55
N GLY A 29 -6.24 11.59 14.24
CA GLY A 29 -5.13 10.68 13.99
C GLY A 29 -5.51 9.21 14.21
N ARG A 30 -6.39 8.92 15.19
CA ARG A 30 -6.95 7.57 15.36
C ARG A 30 -7.82 7.13 14.18
N HIS A 31 -8.60 8.02 13.59
CA HIS A 31 -9.42 7.69 12.42
C HIS A 31 -8.54 7.36 11.21
N LEU A 32 -7.51 8.19 10.94
CA LEU A 32 -6.51 7.91 9.90
C LEU A 32 -5.87 6.53 10.13
N LYS A 33 -5.40 6.29 11.36
CA LYS A 33 -4.84 5.00 11.75
C LYS A 33 -5.80 3.83 11.53
N MET A 34 -7.09 3.98 11.79
CA MET A 34 -8.07 2.91 11.54
C MET A 34 -8.15 2.55 10.05
N ILE A 35 -8.11 3.54 9.16
CA ILE A 35 -8.06 3.31 7.70
C ILE A 35 -6.76 2.60 7.34
N HIS A 36 -5.62 3.05 7.88
CA HIS A 36 -4.33 2.42 7.62
C HIS A 36 -4.25 0.99 8.14
N ASP A 37 -4.84 0.70 9.30
CA ASP A 37 -4.89 -0.64 9.85
C ASP A 37 -5.73 -1.57 8.95
N HIS A 38 -6.77 -1.07 8.28
CA HIS A 38 -7.47 -1.82 7.23
C HIS A 38 -6.55 -2.09 6.02
N LEU A 39 -5.74 -1.13 5.59
CA LEU A 39 -4.76 -1.35 4.53
C LEU A 39 -3.72 -2.40 4.91
N ARG A 40 -3.18 -2.34 6.14
CA ARG A 40 -2.25 -3.36 6.68
C ARG A 40 -2.85 -4.75 6.70
N GLN A 41 -4.12 -4.87 7.09
CA GLN A 41 -4.84 -6.14 7.09
C GLN A 41 -4.95 -6.71 5.67
N ASN A 42 -5.26 -5.87 4.67
CA ASN A 42 -5.32 -6.30 3.28
C ASN A 42 -3.94 -6.75 2.75
N THR A 43 -2.87 -6.03 3.09
CA THR A 43 -1.49 -6.45 2.78
C THR A 43 -1.18 -7.82 3.38
N GLY A 44 -1.50 -8.04 4.66
CA GLY A 44 -1.29 -9.33 5.33
C GLY A 44 -2.12 -10.47 4.73
N MET A 45 -3.36 -10.20 4.31
CA MET A 45 -4.20 -11.16 3.60
C MET A 45 -3.57 -11.58 2.27
N LEU A 46 -3.05 -10.62 1.50
CA LEU A 46 -2.37 -10.91 0.23
C LEU A 46 -1.10 -11.73 0.44
N ARG A 47 -0.29 -11.40 1.46
CA ARG A 47 0.89 -12.19 1.83
C ARG A 47 0.52 -13.65 2.14
N GLY A 48 -0.52 -13.86 2.97
CA GLY A 48 -0.98 -15.21 3.29
C GLY A 48 -1.41 -16.01 2.05
N LEU A 49 -2.09 -15.36 1.09
CA LEU A 49 -2.45 -16.01 -0.17
C LEU A 49 -1.23 -16.35 -1.03
N ILE A 50 -0.24 -15.46 -1.10
CA ILE A 50 1.01 -15.74 -1.82
C ILE A 50 1.70 -16.96 -1.19
N ASP A 51 1.80 -17.00 0.14
CA ASP A 51 2.44 -18.10 0.87
C ASP A 51 1.70 -19.43 0.66
N GLU A 52 0.36 -19.43 0.70
CA GLU A 52 -0.48 -20.59 0.40
C GLU A 52 -0.24 -21.12 -1.03
N ILE A 53 -0.21 -20.22 -2.02
CA ILE A 53 0.03 -20.59 -3.42
C ILE A 53 1.43 -21.18 -3.59
N MET A 54 2.45 -20.52 -3.04
CA MET A 54 3.84 -20.97 -3.10
C MET A 54 4.09 -22.29 -2.34
N ALA A 55 3.34 -22.55 -1.27
CA ALA A 55 3.37 -23.83 -0.58
C ALA A 55 2.66 -24.93 -1.36
N GLY A 56 1.52 -24.63 -2.00
CA GLY A 56 0.78 -25.57 -2.86
C GLY A 56 1.55 -26.00 -4.10
N HIS A 57 2.50 -25.19 -4.58
CA HIS A 57 3.46 -25.58 -5.63
C HIS A 57 4.47 -26.64 -5.18
N LYS A 58 4.55 -26.98 -3.88
CA LYS A 58 5.54 -27.93 -3.35
C LYS A 58 5.02 -29.34 -3.11
N THR A 59 3.72 -29.62 -3.29
CA THR A 59 3.13 -30.93 -2.99
C THR A 59 2.57 -31.61 -4.24
N PRO A 60 3.29 -32.58 -4.85
CA PRO A 60 2.72 -33.49 -5.82
C PRO A 60 2.65 -34.91 -5.25
N GLU A 61 1.60 -35.20 -4.49
CA GLU A 61 1.16 -36.57 -4.27
C GLU A 61 -0.37 -36.60 -4.32
N GLN A 62 -0.94 -37.27 -5.33
CA GLN A 62 -2.35 -37.69 -5.45
C GLN A 62 -3.33 -36.83 -6.27
N VAL A 63 -2.88 -35.99 -7.21
CA VAL A 63 -3.78 -35.26 -8.14
C VAL A 63 -3.33 -35.46 -9.60
N THR A 64 -4.27 -35.54 -10.55
CA THR A 64 -3.95 -35.63 -11.99
C THR A 64 -3.48 -34.26 -12.51
N GLU A 65 -2.56 -34.25 -13.48
CA GLU A 65 -1.95 -33.03 -14.07
C GLU A 65 -2.99 -31.97 -14.51
N GLU A 66 -4.13 -32.40 -15.06
CA GLU A 66 -5.23 -31.50 -15.45
C GLU A 66 -5.89 -30.78 -14.26
N THR A 67 -6.04 -31.46 -13.12
CA THR A 67 -6.67 -30.90 -11.93
C THR A 67 -5.72 -29.93 -11.22
N GLU A 68 -4.41 -30.21 -11.23
CA GLU A 68 -3.38 -29.30 -10.74
C GLU A 68 -3.34 -27.99 -11.54
N ALA A 69 -3.43 -28.08 -12.88
CA ALA A 69 -3.48 -26.91 -13.75
C ALA A 69 -4.72 -26.03 -13.48
N LEU A 70 -5.90 -26.63 -13.26
CA LEU A 70 -7.12 -25.89 -12.94
C LEU A 70 -7.06 -25.21 -11.56
N ALA A 71 -6.52 -25.89 -10.56
CA ALA A 71 -6.34 -25.34 -9.21
C ALA A 71 -5.39 -24.13 -9.23
N MET A 72 -4.27 -24.24 -9.94
CA MET A 72 -3.29 -23.16 -10.12
C MET A 72 -3.93 -21.91 -10.77
N VAL A 73 -4.65 -22.10 -11.88
CA VAL A 73 -5.33 -20.97 -12.56
C VAL A 73 -6.35 -20.30 -11.65
N SER A 74 -7.10 -21.07 -10.86
CA SER A 74 -8.05 -20.55 -9.87
C SER A 74 -7.35 -19.70 -8.81
N ASN A 75 -6.24 -20.20 -8.27
CA ASN A 75 -5.42 -19.51 -7.28
C ASN A 75 -4.88 -18.16 -7.79
N TYR A 76 -4.29 -18.15 -8.99
CA TYR A 76 -3.78 -16.92 -9.61
C TYR A 76 -4.87 -15.88 -9.84
N ARG A 77 -6.08 -16.30 -10.27
CA ARG A 77 -7.23 -15.39 -10.42
C ARG A 77 -7.69 -14.83 -9.08
N ARG A 78 -7.72 -15.66 -8.03
CA ARG A 78 -8.08 -15.22 -6.67
C ARG A 78 -7.11 -14.16 -6.16
N PHE A 79 -5.81 -14.40 -6.29
CA PHE A 79 -4.77 -13.41 -5.98
C PHE A 79 -4.95 -12.12 -6.78
N GLY A 80 -5.11 -12.24 -8.11
CA GLY A 80 -5.36 -11.12 -9.02
C GLY A 80 -6.50 -10.20 -8.59
N ASN A 81 -7.66 -10.79 -8.27
CA ASN A 81 -8.84 -10.03 -7.88
C ASN A 81 -8.66 -9.28 -6.55
N LEU A 82 -8.15 -9.96 -5.52
CA LEU A 82 -7.96 -9.35 -4.20
C LEU A 82 -6.88 -8.27 -4.22
N CYS A 83 -5.79 -8.51 -4.97
CA CYS A 83 -4.73 -7.53 -5.14
C CYS A 83 -5.24 -6.29 -5.88
N GLY A 84 -6.03 -6.46 -6.95
CA GLY A 84 -6.66 -5.34 -7.66
C GLY A 84 -7.62 -4.53 -6.80
N GLN A 85 -8.41 -5.17 -5.94
CA GLN A 85 -9.27 -4.48 -4.97
C GLN A 85 -8.45 -3.67 -3.96
N HIS A 86 -7.41 -4.26 -3.38
CA HIS A 86 -6.51 -3.56 -2.46
C HIS A 86 -5.85 -2.35 -3.13
N CYS A 87 -5.37 -2.51 -4.37
CA CYS A 87 -4.79 -1.43 -5.15
C CYS A 87 -5.75 -0.24 -5.33
N GLN A 88 -7.03 -0.52 -5.61
CA GLN A 88 -8.05 0.52 -5.74
C GLN A 88 -8.31 1.25 -4.43
N VAL A 89 -8.33 0.54 -3.29
CA VAL A 89 -8.54 1.16 -1.97
C VAL A 89 -7.36 2.08 -1.62
N VAL A 90 -6.12 1.63 -1.81
CA VAL A 90 -4.92 2.45 -1.58
C VAL A 90 -4.93 3.69 -2.47
N HIS A 91 -5.20 3.53 -3.77
CA HIS A 91 -5.28 4.66 -4.69
C HIS A 91 -6.34 5.68 -4.27
N THR A 92 -7.52 5.22 -3.86
CA THR A 92 -8.62 6.09 -3.44
C THR A 92 -8.27 6.86 -2.18
N HIS A 93 -7.71 6.17 -1.19
CA HIS A 93 -7.24 6.76 0.06
C HIS A 93 -6.22 7.87 -0.20
N HIS A 94 -5.10 7.58 -0.89
CA HIS A 94 -4.07 8.60 -1.16
C HIS A 94 -4.62 9.77 -1.99
N SER A 95 -5.52 9.51 -2.95
CA SER A 95 -6.13 10.58 -3.75
C SER A 95 -6.97 11.54 -2.91
N ILE A 96 -7.63 11.05 -1.85
CA ILE A 96 -8.38 11.87 -0.91
C ILE A 96 -7.43 12.75 -0.08
N GLU A 97 -6.27 12.23 0.31
CA GLU A 97 -5.30 12.95 1.13
C GLU A 97 -4.62 14.06 0.32
N ASP A 98 -4.16 13.71 -0.88
CA ASP A 98 -3.50 14.62 -1.84
C ASP A 98 -4.40 15.80 -2.21
N ALA A 99 -5.68 15.51 -2.52
CA ALA A 99 -6.65 16.54 -2.91
C ALA A 99 -7.33 17.22 -1.71
N GLY A 100 -7.34 16.55 -0.55
CA GLY A 100 -8.09 16.95 0.62
C GLY A 100 -7.25 17.73 1.61
N PHE A 101 -6.69 17.04 2.60
CA PHE A 101 -6.14 17.71 3.78
C PHE A 101 -4.65 18.06 3.70
N PHE A 102 -3.86 17.42 2.83
CA PHE A 102 -2.44 17.80 2.65
C PHE A 102 -2.27 19.28 2.23
N PRO A 103 -3.05 19.82 1.27
CA PRO A 103 -2.98 21.25 0.93
C PRO A 103 -3.26 22.16 2.13
N ALA A 104 -4.26 21.83 2.95
CA ALA A 104 -4.60 22.63 4.14
C ALA A 104 -3.53 22.56 5.23
N LEU A 105 -2.89 21.40 5.40
CA LEU A 105 -1.81 21.21 6.38
C LEU A 105 -0.53 21.92 5.94
N SER A 106 -0.20 21.89 4.64
CA SER A 106 0.98 22.59 4.08
C SER A 106 0.98 24.09 4.38
N GLN A 107 -0.20 24.70 4.51
CA GLN A 107 -0.37 26.13 4.81
C GLN A 107 -0.10 26.49 6.29
N LYS A 108 0.14 25.50 7.17
CA LYS A 108 0.39 25.73 8.61
C LYS A 108 1.84 26.08 8.93
N GLY A 109 2.73 26.07 7.92
CA GLY A 109 4.11 26.53 8.05
C GLY A 109 5.09 25.67 7.25
N GLU A 110 6.34 26.14 7.14
CA GLU A 110 7.37 25.49 6.33
C GLU A 110 7.63 24.04 6.72
N ALA A 111 7.61 23.73 8.02
CA ALA A 111 7.82 22.37 8.52
C ALA A 111 6.72 21.41 8.03
N TRP A 112 5.45 21.85 8.09
CA TRP A 112 4.32 21.06 7.61
C TRP A 112 4.33 20.90 6.10
N LYS A 113 4.70 21.95 5.36
CA LYS A 113 4.89 21.87 3.92
C LYS A 113 5.93 20.79 3.56
N LYS A 114 7.07 20.74 4.24
CA LYS A 114 8.10 19.72 3.97
C LYS A 114 7.59 18.29 4.19
N VAL A 115 6.81 18.07 5.27
CA VAL A 115 6.18 16.78 5.56
C VAL A 115 5.19 16.39 4.47
N THR A 116 4.27 17.29 4.10
CA THR A 116 3.27 16.99 3.06
C THR A 116 3.91 16.80 1.68
N ASP A 117 4.92 17.61 1.33
CA ASP A 117 5.67 17.43 0.08
C ASP A 117 6.34 16.05 0.04
N ARG A 118 6.86 15.56 1.18
CA ARG A 118 7.43 14.21 1.28
C ARG A 118 6.37 13.12 1.14
N LEU A 119 5.22 13.25 1.82
CA LEU A 119 4.12 12.28 1.73
C LEU A 119 3.60 12.17 0.29
N ILE A 120 3.40 13.30 -0.40
CA ILE A 120 3.00 13.34 -1.82
C ILE A 120 4.05 12.64 -2.70
N ALA A 121 5.34 12.90 -2.49
CA ALA A 121 6.39 12.21 -3.25
C ALA A 121 6.41 10.70 -2.98
N GLU A 122 6.09 10.26 -1.76
CA GLU A 122 5.91 8.83 -1.46
C GLU A 122 4.65 8.25 -2.12
N HIS A 123 3.56 9.01 -2.20
CA HIS A 123 2.35 8.63 -2.94
C HIS A 123 2.63 8.41 -4.43
N GLU A 124 3.48 9.24 -5.05
CA GLU A 124 3.89 9.05 -6.45
C GLU A 124 4.63 7.71 -6.66
N VAL A 125 5.49 7.32 -5.72
CA VAL A 125 6.17 6.02 -5.74
C VAL A 125 5.18 4.87 -5.58
N VAL A 126 4.25 4.99 -4.62
CA VAL A 126 3.19 3.99 -4.41
C VAL A 126 2.32 3.88 -5.67
N HIS A 127 1.90 5.00 -6.26
CA HIS A 127 1.10 5.03 -7.48
C HIS A 127 1.82 4.34 -8.65
N ALA A 128 3.12 4.62 -8.84
CA ALA A 128 3.91 3.95 -9.87
C ALA A 128 3.93 2.43 -9.66
N LEU A 129 4.08 1.95 -8.42
CA LEU A 129 4.03 0.52 -8.09
C LEU A 129 2.64 -0.07 -8.34
N LEU A 130 1.56 0.64 -7.98
CA LEU A 130 0.18 0.22 -8.24
C LEU A 130 -0.08 0.03 -9.73
N VAL A 131 0.36 0.97 -10.59
CA VAL A 131 0.22 0.86 -12.05
C VAL A 131 0.95 -0.38 -12.57
N LYS A 132 2.22 -0.57 -12.18
CA LYS A 132 3.00 -1.75 -12.59
C LYS A 132 2.37 -3.05 -12.11
N LEU A 133 1.83 -3.06 -10.90
CA LEU A 133 1.17 -4.24 -10.33
C LEU A 133 -0.10 -4.57 -11.11
N ILE A 134 -0.97 -3.59 -11.39
CA ILE A 134 -2.17 -3.80 -12.19
C ILE A 134 -1.83 -4.37 -13.58
N ASP A 135 -0.77 -3.87 -14.23
CA ASP A 135 -0.30 -4.43 -15.51
C ASP A 135 0.17 -5.89 -15.40
N ALA A 136 0.90 -6.21 -14.34
CA ALA A 136 1.34 -7.57 -14.05
C ALA A 136 0.16 -8.51 -13.75
N LEU A 137 -0.81 -8.08 -12.95
CA LEU A 137 -2.02 -8.86 -12.64
C LEU A 137 -2.88 -9.07 -13.90
N ASN A 138 -3.03 -8.04 -14.74
CA ASN A 138 -3.72 -8.17 -16.02
C ASN A 138 -3.02 -9.19 -16.94
N THR A 139 -1.70 -9.23 -16.92
CA THR A 139 -0.90 -10.22 -17.66
C THR A 139 -1.10 -11.63 -17.08
N LEU A 140 -1.06 -11.77 -15.76
CA LEU A 140 -1.32 -13.03 -15.06
C LEU A 140 -2.72 -13.59 -15.37
N VAL A 141 -3.75 -12.73 -15.45
CA VAL A 141 -5.11 -13.14 -15.80
C VAL A 141 -5.20 -13.62 -17.26
N ARG A 142 -4.57 -12.91 -18.20
CA ARG A 142 -4.56 -13.26 -19.63
C ARG A 142 -3.73 -14.50 -19.94
N THR A 143 -2.62 -14.66 -19.24
CA THR A 143 -1.65 -15.74 -19.46
C THR A 143 -1.19 -16.29 -18.11
N PRO A 144 -2.00 -17.15 -17.47
CA PRO A 144 -1.64 -17.74 -16.19
C PRO A 144 -0.37 -18.58 -16.30
N SER A 145 0.67 -18.23 -15.55
CA SER A 145 1.93 -18.98 -15.47
C SER A 145 2.67 -18.65 -14.18
N GLN A 146 3.54 -19.56 -13.74
CA GLN A 146 4.38 -19.34 -12.56
C GLN A 146 5.24 -18.07 -12.70
N ALA A 147 5.85 -17.87 -13.86
CA ALA A 147 6.70 -16.70 -14.11
C ALA A 147 5.91 -15.37 -14.02
N ASN A 148 4.67 -15.33 -14.54
CA ASN A 148 3.83 -14.14 -14.44
C ASN A 148 3.32 -13.92 -13.01
N PHE A 149 3.13 -15.00 -12.24
CA PHE A 149 2.77 -14.92 -10.83
C PHE A 149 3.93 -14.35 -10.01
N GLU A 150 5.14 -14.88 -10.16
CA GLU A 150 6.36 -14.39 -9.50
C GLU A 150 6.62 -12.91 -9.82
N ALA A 151 6.46 -12.50 -11.08
CA ALA A 151 6.59 -11.09 -11.46
C ALA A 151 5.57 -10.17 -10.74
N ALA A 152 4.34 -10.63 -10.55
CA ALA A 152 3.34 -9.88 -9.79
C ALA A 152 3.67 -9.85 -8.29
N VAL A 153 4.18 -10.96 -7.74
CA VAL A 153 4.63 -11.05 -6.34
C VAL A 153 5.79 -10.10 -6.06
N ASP A 154 6.81 -10.02 -6.93
CA ASP A 154 7.95 -9.12 -6.75
C ASP A 154 7.53 -7.65 -6.64
N ILE A 155 6.56 -7.23 -7.46
CA ILE A 155 6.01 -5.88 -7.42
C ILE A 155 5.15 -5.68 -6.17
N ASN A 156 4.32 -6.65 -5.81
CA ASN A 156 3.52 -6.63 -4.58
C ASN A 156 4.41 -6.51 -3.34
N ASP A 157 5.53 -7.21 -3.28
CA ASP A 157 6.48 -7.18 -2.15
C ASP A 157 7.16 -5.81 -2.02
N ALA A 158 7.46 -5.17 -3.16
CA ALA A 158 7.94 -3.80 -3.16
C ALA A 158 6.85 -2.80 -2.70
N LEU A 159 5.62 -2.96 -3.18
CA LEU A 159 4.47 -2.16 -2.77
C LEU A 159 4.22 -2.29 -1.27
N GLU A 160 4.17 -3.51 -0.74
CA GLU A 160 4.00 -3.79 0.69
C GLU A 160 5.04 -3.06 1.52
N ARG A 161 6.33 -3.21 1.19
CA ARG A 161 7.42 -2.57 1.95
C ARG A 161 7.28 -1.04 1.96
N VAL A 162 7.03 -0.44 0.80
CA VAL A 162 6.92 1.02 0.66
C VAL A 162 5.67 1.53 1.37
N LEU A 163 4.53 0.90 1.15
CA LEU A 163 3.24 1.28 1.74
C LEU A 163 3.29 1.18 3.27
N LEU A 164 3.77 0.06 3.83
CA LEU A 164 3.82 -0.09 5.29
C LEU A 164 4.73 0.93 5.97
N SER A 165 5.87 1.26 5.35
CA SER A 165 6.77 2.32 5.84
C SER A 165 6.09 3.69 5.77
N HIS A 166 5.46 3.98 4.64
CA HIS A 166 4.74 5.23 4.39
C HIS A 166 3.62 5.48 5.42
N LEU A 167 2.72 4.53 5.61
CA LEU A 167 1.59 4.64 6.55
C LEU A 167 2.07 4.91 7.98
N GLY A 168 3.21 4.32 8.39
CA GLY A 168 3.80 4.56 9.70
C GLY A 168 4.34 5.98 9.86
N TYR A 169 5.03 6.49 8.83
CA TYR A 169 5.55 7.85 8.83
C TYR A 169 4.41 8.88 8.82
N GLU A 170 3.36 8.67 8.05
CA GLU A 170 2.21 9.55 8.03
C GLU A 170 1.51 9.62 9.39
N GLU A 171 1.20 8.47 10.00
CA GLU A 171 0.60 8.40 11.33
C GLU A 171 1.42 9.19 12.38
N GLU A 172 2.74 9.02 12.38
CA GLU A 172 3.63 9.70 13.32
C GLU A 172 3.73 11.21 13.04
N SER A 173 3.79 11.59 11.76
CA SER A 173 4.11 12.95 11.36
C SER A 173 2.90 13.87 11.40
N ILE A 174 1.72 13.42 10.98
CA ILE A 174 0.56 14.31 10.82
C ILE A 174 -0.65 13.95 11.69
N GLY A 175 -0.68 12.77 12.33
CA GLY A 175 -1.86 12.29 13.06
C GLY A 175 -2.36 13.27 14.13
N ASP A 176 -1.46 13.84 14.92
CA ASP A 176 -1.80 14.87 15.92
C ASP A 176 -2.19 16.22 15.28
N ALA A 177 -1.58 16.54 14.14
CA ALA A 177 -1.80 17.81 13.44
C ALA A 177 -3.22 17.92 12.87
N LEU A 178 -3.80 16.81 12.42
CA LEU A 178 -5.18 16.78 11.91
C LEU A 178 -6.17 17.34 12.94
N GLY A 179 -6.11 16.84 14.17
CA GLY A 179 -6.98 17.30 15.24
C GLY A 179 -6.60 18.66 15.81
N TYR A 180 -5.30 18.95 15.91
CA TYR A 180 -4.82 20.23 16.39
C TYR A 180 -5.31 21.39 15.51
N PHE A 181 -5.20 21.25 14.19
CA PHE A 181 -5.60 22.26 13.22
C PHE A 181 -7.05 22.14 12.74
N LYS A 182 -7.80 21.13 13.21
CA LYS A 182 -9.18 20.83 12.79
C LYS A 182 -9.30 20.63 11.27
N ILE A 183 -8.37 19.87 10.72
CA ILE A 183 -8.34 19.48 9.31
C ILE A 183 -8.87 18.04 9.24
N TRP A 184 -9.94 17.84 8.48
CA TRP A 184 -10.70 16.60 8.47
C TRP A 184 -10.17 15.69 7.36
N ALA A 185 -9.80 14.48 7.76
CA ALA A 185 -9.60 13.32 6.90
C ALA A 185 -10.90 12.53 6.80
#